data_AF-V2XZ69-F1
#
_entry.id   AF-V2XZ69-F1
#
_cell.length_a   1.000
_cell.length_b   1.000
_cell.length_c   1.000
_cell.angle_alpha   90.00
_cell.angle_beta   90.00
_cell.angle_gamma   90.00
#
_symmetry.space_group_name_H-M   'P 1'
#
loop_
_entity.id
_entity.type
_entity.pdbx_description
1 polymer ?
#
loop_
_entity_poly.entity_id
_entity_poly.type
_entity_poly.pdbx_seq_one_letter_code
_entity_poly.pdbx_strand_id
1 'polypeptide(L)'
;MFMKYLSQNWTYYKSKNFTPGFICVLHTFGRPLEWNPHIHCLISEGGHSDDGEWRNIRHFNYKLLRESFRTVLLNELEATLGPSFKCIKAQMYKLLDKGFYVYAKPTLADLSHSMS
;
A
#
# COMPACT_ATOMS: atom_id res chain seq x y z
N MET A 1 4.78 -7.42 -8.79
CA MET A 1 5.94 -6.50 -8.82
C MET A 1 6.01 -5.58 -7.59
N PHE A 2 4.90 -4.99 -7.14
CA PHE A 2 4.81 -4.16 -5.91
C PHE A 2 5.33 -4.82 -4.62
N MET A 3 4.87 -6.04 -4.29
CA MET A 3 5.27 -6.72 -3.04
C MET A 3 6.71 -7.27 -3.06
N LYS A 4 7.27 -7.58 -4.23
CA LYS A 4 8.68 -8.00 -4.37
C LYS A 4 9.65 -6.84 -4.11
N TYR A 5 9.21 -5.61 -4.41
CA TYR A 5 9.96 -4.38 -4.09
C TYR A 5 9.87 -4.04 -2.59
N LEU A 6 8.72 -4.32 -1.95
CA LEU A 6 8.57 -4.17 -0.50
C LEU A 6 9.38 -5.21 0.26
N SER A 7 9.43 -6.47 -0.19
CA SER A 7 10.24 -7.51 0.49
C SER A 7 11.74 -7.22 0.43
N GLN A 8 12.23 -6.55 -0.62
CA GLN A 8 13.65 -6.20 -0.78
C GLN A 8 14.08 -4.97 0.04
N ASN A 9 13.15 -4.09 0.43
CA ASN A 9 13.44 -2.84 1.15
C ASN A 9 13.10 -2.89 2.65
N TRP A 10 12.63 -4.03 3.16
CA TRP A 10 12.38 -4.24 4.59
C TRP A 10 13.64 -4.74 5.32
N THR A 11 14.68 -3.91 5.33
CA THR A 11 15.95 -4.14 6.05
C THR A 11 15.85 -3.88 7.55
N TYR A 12 14.80 -4.39 8.21
CA TYR A 12 14.83 -4.62 9.67
C TYR A 12 15.31 -6.05 9.99
N TYR A 13 15.01 -7.01 9.11
CA TYR A 13 15.51 -8.39 9.22
C TYR A 13 16.76 -8.56 8.36
N LYS A 14 17.89 -8.07 8.86
CA LYS A 14 19.21 -8.14 8.20
C LYS A 14 19.76 -9.57 7.97
N SER A 15 19.02 -10.65 8.28
CA SER A 15 19.59 -12.00 8.23
C SER A 15 18.84 -13.04 7.40
N LYS A 16 17.53 -12.93 7.10
CA LYS A 16 16.79 -13.94 6.32
C LYS A 16 15.54 -13.37 5.64
N ASN A 17 15.21 -13.89 4.46
CA ASN A 17 13.95 -13.55 3.79
C ASN A 17 12.79 -14.20 4.52
N PHE A 18 11.62 -13.56 4.46
CA PHE A 18 10.35 -14.16 4.84
C PHE A 18 9.27 -13.69 3.88
N THR A 19 8.25 -14.52 3.70
CA THR A 19 7.15 -14.27 2.77
C THR A 19 5.88 -13.95 3.56
N PRO A 20 5.40 -12.69 3.55
CA PRO A 20 4.10 -12.37 4.12
C PRO A 20 2.98 -12.88 3.22
N GLY A 21 1.86 -13.28 3.82
CA GLY A 21 0.61 -13.54 3.12
C GLY A 21 -0.12 -12.22 2.82
N PHE A 22 -0.84 -12.18 1.71
CA PHE A 22 -1.71 -11.05 1.39
C PHE A 22 -2.94 -11.47 0.58
N ILE A 23 -4.03 -10.74 0.77
CA ILE A 23 -5.25 -10.83 -0.03
C ILE A 23 -5.56 -9.43 -0.53
N CYS A 24 -5.73 -9.26 -1.84
CA CYS A 24 -6.05 -7.99 -2.46
C CYS A 24 -7.40 -8.09 -3.19
N VAL A 25 -8.28 -7.13 -2.95
CA VAL A 25 -9.59 -7.03 -3.62
C VAL A 25 -9.71 -5.65 -4.25
N LEU A 26 -9.97 -5.61 -5.56
CA LEU A 26 -10.28 -4.38 -6.27
C LEU A 26 -11.78 -4.07 -6.13
N HIS A 27 -12.08 -2.86 -5.67
CA HIS A 27 -13.42 -2.30 -5.65
C HIS A 27 -13.49 -1.15 -6.63
N THR A 28 -14.58 -1.07 -7.38
CA THR A 28 -14.80 -0.02 -8.39
C THR A 28 -15.57 1.17 -7.82
N PHE A 29 -16.50 0.91 -6.90
CA PHE A 29 -17.43 1.89 -6.40
C PHE A 29 -17.31 2.11 -4.90
N GLY A 30 -17.61 3.33 -4.45
CA GLY A 30 -17.74 3.70 -3.05
C GLY A 30 -19.04 3.17 -2.42
N ARG A 31 -19.22 3.44 -1.12
CA ARG A 31 -20.43 3.05 -0.40
C ARG A 31 -21.71 3.65 -1.03
N PRO A 32 -21.74 4.93 -1.43
CA PRO A 32 -22.83 5.50 -2.23
C PRO A 32 -22.91 5.08 -3.71
N LEU A 33 -22.14 4.08 -4.17
CA LEU A 33 -22.03 3.63 -5.58
C LEU A 33 -21.41 4.65 -6.56
N GLU A 34 -20.75 5.68 -6.06
CA GLU A 34 -19.95 6.62 -6.83
C GLU A 34 -18.65 5.98 -7.34
N TRP A 35 -18.16 6.45 -8.49
CA TRP A 35 -16.88 6.02 -9.03
C TRP A 35 -15.74 6.34 -8.05
N ASN A 36 -15.16 5.30 -7.46
CA ASN A 36 -14.07 5.41 -6.49
C ASN A 36 -13.24 4.11 -6.51
N PRO A 37 -12.46 3.86 -7.57
CA PRO A 37 -11.70 2.63 -7.69
C PRO A 37 -10.60 2.56 -6.61
N HIS A 38 -10.64 1.55 -5.75
CA HIS A 38 -9.68 1.35 -4.66
C HIS A 38 -9.39 -0.13 -4.43
N ILE A 39 -8.24 -0.42 -3.83
CA ILE A 39 -7.81 -1.79 -3.52
C ILE A 39 -7.81 -1.96 -2.01
N HIS A 40 -8.55 -2.94 -1.51
CA HIS A 40 -8.41 -3.43 -0.14
C HIS A 40 -7.32 -4.49 -0.10
N CYS A 41 -6.28 -4.26 0.71
CA CYS A 41 -5.19 -5.21 0.91
C CYS A 41 -5.18 -5.65 2.38
N LEU A 42 -5.38 -6.94 2.63
CA LEU A 42 -5.06 -7.57 3.90
C LEU A 42 -3.64 -8.13 3.79
N ILE A 43 -2.80 -7.85 4.78
CA ILE A 43 -1.41 -8.33 4.85
C ILE A 43 -1.27 -9.01 6.21
N SER A 44 -0.67 -10.19 6.25
CA SER A 44 -0.39 -10.85 7.52
C SER A 44 0.65 -10.07 8.31
N GLU A 45 0.47 -9.97 9.63
CA GLU A 45 1.43 -9.36 10.58
C GLU A 45 2.63 -10.29 10.82
N GLY A 46 3.14 -10.88 9.76
CA GLY A 46 4.21 -11.85 9.79
C GLY A 46 4.24 -12.69 8.53
N GLY A 47 5.14 -13.65 8.49
CA GLY A 47 5.25 -14.58 7.38
C GLY A 47 6.21 -15.71 7.69
N HIS A 48 6.21 -16.70 6.82
CA HIS A 48 7.10 -17.84 6.92
C HIS A 48 8.48 -17.48 6.37
N SER A 49 9.55 -17.79 7.11
CA SER A 49 10.92 -17.64 6.63
C SER A 49 11.43 -18.87 5.91
N ASP A 50 12.54 -18.68 5.19
CA ASP A 50 13.20 -19.72 4.40
C ASP A 50 13.61 -20.97 5.22
N ASP A 51 13.68 -20.85 6.56
CA ASP A 51 14.01 -21.92 7.51
C ASP A 51 12.78 -22.61 8.13
N GLY A 52 11.57 -22.33 7.65
CA GLY A 52 10.37 -23.01 8.14
C GLY A 52 9.69 -22.31 9.33
N GLU A 53 10.22 -21.19 9.80
CA GLU A 53 9.75 -20.53 11.02
C GLU A 53 8.80 -19.36 10.73
N TRP A 54 7.84 -19.12 11.62
CA TRP A 54 6.99 -17.92 11.54
C TRP A 54 7.69 -16.71 12.15
N ARG A 55 7.70 -15.59 11.42
CA ARG A 55 8.28 -14.32 11.88
C ARG A 55 7.21 -13.25 11.94
N ASN A 56 6.98 -12.70 13.13
CA ASN A 56 6.02 -11.62 13.33
C ASN A 56 6.57 -10.28 12.85
N ILE A 57 5.75 -9.53 12.12
CA ILE A 57 5.94 -8.11 11.83
C ILE A 57 5.13 -7.33 12.86
N ARG A 58 5.80 -6.51 13.68
CA ARG A 58 5.11 -5.67 14.67
C ARG A 58 4.79 -4.25 14.18
N HIS A 59 5.40 -3.83 13.08
CA HIS A 59 5.23 -2.46 12.59
C HIS A 59 5.33 -2.39 11.08
N PHE A 60 4.32 -1.79 10.46
CA PHE A 60 4.34 -1.42 9.06
C PHE A 60 4.65 0.06 8.91
N ASN A 61 5.68 0.39 8.12
CA ASN A 61 5.96 1.76 7.76
C ASN A 61 4.94 2.24 6.71
N TYR A 62 3.82 2.80 7.18
CA TYR A 62 2.71 3.26 6.34
C TYR A 62 3.11 4.34 5.33
N LYS A 63 4.11 5.18 5.65
CA LYS A 63 4.63 6.19 4.73
C LYS A 63 5.34 5.51 3.56
N LEU A 64 6.27 4.59 3.85
CA LEU A 64 7.01 3.84 2.84
C LEU A 64 6.07 3.04 1.94
N LEU A 65 5.09 2.33 2.52
CA LEU A 65 4.11 1.55 1.76
C LEU A 65 3.35 2.42 0.75
N ARG A 66 2.90 3.60 1.19
CA ARG A 66 2.12 4.53 0.37
C ARG A 66 2.95 5.18 -0.73
N GLU A 67 4.16 5.62 -0.41
CA GLU A 67 5.07 6.21 -1.39
C GLU A 67 5.51 5.17 -2.43
N SER A 68 5.76 3.94 -1.99
CA SER A 68 6.04 2.80 -2.86
C SER A 68 4.84 2.48 -3.76
N PHE A 69 3.62 2.49 -3.22
CA PHE A 69 2.41 2.20 -3.98
C PHE A 69 2.18 3.23 -5.07
N ARG A 70 2.26 4.52 -4.74
CA ARG A 70 2.20 5.61 -5.72
C ARG A 70 3.23 5.40 -6.83
N THR A 71 4.47 5.07 -6.46
CA THR A 71 5.57 4.94 -7.41
C THR A 71 5.36 3.77 -8.37
N VAL A 72 5.05 2.58 -7.84
CA VAL A 72 4.82 1.41 -8.68
C VAL A 72 3.59 1.63 -9.56
N LEU A 73 2.47 2.09 -9.01
CA LEU A 73 1.26 2.34 -9.79
C LEU A 73 1.49 3.34 -10.93
N LEU A 74 2.14 4.48 -10.65
CA LEU A 74 2.43 5.47 -11.69
C LEU A 74 3.42 4.97 -12.75
N ASN A 75 4.36 4.11 -12.39
CA ASN A 75 5.28 3.48 -13.34
C ASN A 75 4.55 2.49 -14.26
N GLU A 76 3.69 1.64 -13.70
CA GLU A 76 2.88 0.69 -14.50
C GLU A 76 1.92 1.44 -15.43
N LEU A 77 1.32 2.54 -14.97
CA LEU A 77 0.46 3.39 -15.81
C LEU A 77 1.25 4.07 -16.93
N GLU A 78 2.45 4.60 -16.66
CA GLU A 78 3.31 5.16 -17.71
C GLU A 78 3.72 4.11 -18.74
N ALA A 79 4.06 2.89 -18.30
CA ALA A 79 4.41 1.79 -19.18
C ALA A 79 3.22 1.35 -20.07
N THR A 80 2.00 1.37 -19.51
CA THR A 80 0.78 0.95 -20.22
C THR A 80 0.24 2.03 -21.17
N LEU A 81 0.23 3.30 -20.72
CA LEU A 81 -0.37 4.42 -21.46
C LEU A 81 0.64 5.15 -22.35
N GLY A 82 1.93 4.93 -22.13
CA GLY A 82 3.02 5.50 -22.92
C GLY A 82 3.41 6.94 -22.53
N PRO A 83 4.25 7.59 -23.35
CA PRO A 83 4.90 8.85 -23.02
C PRO A 83 3.97 10.02 -22.71
N SER A 84 2.73 10.00 -23.23
CA SER A 84 1.70 11.02 -22.97
C SER A 84 1.35 11.13 -21.47
N PHE A 85 1.49 10.03 -20.73
CA PHE A 85 1.19 9.99 -19.29
C PHE A 85 2.29 10.62 -18.42
N LYS A 86 3.50 10.82 -18.94
CA LYS A 86 4.66 11.31 -18.17
C LYS A 86 4.40 12.67 -17.50
N CYS A 87 3.73 13.58 -18.21
CA CYS A 87 3.32 14.89 -17.67
C CYS A 87 2.33 14.74 -16.52
N ILE A 88 1.34 13.85 -16.65
CA ILE A 88 0.33 13.57 -15.62
C ILE A 88 1.01 12.98 -14.39
N LYS A 89 1.88 11.96 -14.57
CA LYS A 89 2.68 11.38 -13.49
C LYS A 89 3.45 12.44 -12.72
N ALA A 90 4.15 13.35 -13.40
CA ALA A 90 4.90 14.42 -12.76
C ALA A 90 3.98 15.39 -11.97
N GLN A 91 2.79 15.70 -12.49
CA GLN A 91 1.79 16.49 -11.77
C GLN A 91 1.27 15.77 -10.52
N MET A 92 1.03 14.46 -10.58
CA MET A 92 0.58 13.68 -9.42
C MET A 92 1.58 13.73 -8.27
N TYR A 93 2.89 13.69 -8.54
CA TYR A 93 3.91 13.85 -7.50
C TYR A 93 3.92 15.25 -6.87
N LYS A 94 3.57 16.29 -7.63
CA LYS A 94 3.49 17.67 -7.12
C LYS A 94 2.22 17.93 -6.30
N LEU A 95 1.07 17.44 -6.79
CA LEU A 95 -0.23 17.69 -6.17
C LEU A 95 -0.51 16.79 -4.96
N LEU A 96 0.04 15.57 -4.96
CA LEU A 96 -0.22 14.56 -3.94
C LEU A 96 1.09 14.22 -3.23
N ASP A 97 1.74 15.22 -2.63
CA ASP A 97 3.05 15.14 -1.98
C ASP A 97 3.14 14.00 -0.95
N LYS A 98 2.09 13.83 -0.14
CA LYS A 98 1.94 12.77 0.88
C LYS A 98 1.56 11.39 0.33
N GLY A 99 1.65 11.19 -0.98
CA GLY A 99 1.26 9.95 -1.66
C GLY A 99 -0.25 9.83 -1.86
N PHE A 100 -0.70 8.68 -2.35
CA PHE A 100 -2.13 8.39 -2.51
C PHE A 100 -2.77 8.10 -1.15
N TYR A 101 -3.19 9.16 -0.47
CA TYR A 101 -3.83 9.10 0.84
C TYR A 101 -5.14 9.85 0.85
N VAL A 102 -6.17 9.17 1.35
CA VAL A 102 -7.49 9.76 1.58
C VAL A 102 -7.69 9.81 3.09
N TYR A 103 -7.93 11.01 3.62
CA TYR A 103 -8.38 11.16 5.00
C TYR A 103 -9.84 10.72 5.06
N ALA A 104 -10.11 9.56 5.66
CA ALA A 104 -11.45 9.24 6.11
C ALA A 104 -11.75 10.12 7.35
N LYS A 105 -12.87 10.84 7.35
CA LYS A 105 -13.36 11.48 8.57
C LYS A 105 -13.67 10.36 9.59
N PRO A 106 -13.25 10.49 10.86
CA PRO A 106 -13.57 9.50 11.88
C PRO A 106 -15.08 9.32 11.95
N THR A 107 -15.51 8.07 12.00
CA THR A 107 -16.90 7.71 12.24
C THR A 107 -17.18 7.73 13.75
N LEU A 108 -18.45 7.76 14.15
CA LEU A 108 -18.83 7.65 15.57
C LEU A 108 -18.28 6.39 16.24
N ALA A 109 -18.02 5.32 15.47
CA ALA A 109 -17.41 4.09 15.96
C ALA A 109 -15.90 4.24 16.27
N ASP A 110 -15.20 5.17 15.61
CA ASP A 110 -13.78 5.43 15.86
C ASP A 110 -13.58 6.27 17.14
N LEU A 111 -14.58 7.09 17.50
CA LEU A 111 -14.55 7.94 18.70
C LEU A 111 -14.77 7.16 20.01
N SER A 112 -15.39 5.98 19.96
CA SER A 112 -15.60 5.16 21.16
C SER A 112 -14.35 4.37 21.58
N HIS A 113 -13.36 4.22 20.69
CA HIS A 113 -12.08 3.57 21.00
C HIS A 113 -10.99 4.54 21.50
N SER A 114 -11.18 5.86 21.39
CA SER A 114 -10.23 6.86 21.88
C SER A 114 -10.51 7.34 23.31
N MET A 115 -11.56 6.81 23.96
CA MET A 115 -11.99 7.17 25.31
C MET A 115 -11.88 6.02 26.32
N SER A 116 -11.13 4.95 25.99
CA SER A 116 -10.79 3.84 26.88
C SER A 116 -9.30 3.78 27.16
#